data_AF-A0A9E0TIL4-F1
#
_entry.id   AF-A0A9E0TIL4-F1
#
_cell.length_a   1.000
_cell.length_b   1.000
_cell.length_c   1.000
_cell.angle_alpha   90.00
_cell.angle_beta   90.00
_cell.angle_gamma   90.00
#
_symmetry.space_group_name_H-M   'P 1'
#
loop_
_entity.id
_entity.type
_entity.pdbx_description
1 polymer ?
#
loop_
_entity_poly.entity_id
_entity_poly.type
_entity_poly.pdbx_seq_one_letter_code
_entity_poly.pdbx_strand_id
1 'polypeptide(L)' 'MIVTVRHVRQAALCMRGARAWFAAHGLDWSAFVRNGLPLATVEGIDDAFAARVAALARQEASRGR' A
#
# COMPACT_ATOMS: atom_id res chain seq x y z
N MET A 1 -5.78 -10.82 1.87
CA MET A 1 -5.71 -9.54 2.60
C MET A 1 -5.55 -8.39 1.62
N ILE A 2 -6.28 -7.29 1.83
CA ILE A 2 -6.24 -6.10 0.97
C ILE A 2 -5.52 -4.96 1.66
N VAL A 3 -4.56 -4.37 0.96
CA VAL A 3 -3.93 -3.10 1.30
C VAL A 3 -4.86 -1.97 0.87
N THR A 4 -5.22 -1.08 1.80
CA THR A 4 -6.06 0.09 1.52
C THR A 4 -5.30 1.39 1.73
N VAL A 5 -5.90 2.51 1.34
CA VAL A 5 -5.36 3.86 1.56
C VAL A 5 -5.04 4.15 3.03
N ARG A 6 -5.68 3.45 3.97
CA ARG A 6 -5.39 3.61 5.40
C ARG A 6 -3.96 3.17 5.74
N HIS A 7 -3.49 2.05 5.20
CA HIS A 7 -2.12 1.60 5.42
C HIS A 7 -1.11 2.57 4.80
N VAL A 8 -1.43 3.14 3.63
CA VAL A 8 -0.59 4.18 2.99
C VAL A 8 -0.51 5.44 3.85
N ARG A 9 -1.62 5.89 4.43
CA ARG A 9 -1.64 7.02 5.38
C ARG A 9 -0.80 6.74 6.61
N GLN A 10 -0.91 5.53 7.16
CA GLN A 10 -0.19 5.09 8.35
C GLN A 10 1.32 4.88 8.06
N ALA A 11 1.67 4.57 6.82
CA ALA A 11 3.05 4.48 6.35
C ALA A 11 3.74 5.85 6.21
N ALA A 12 3.03 6.98 6.37
CA ALA A 12 3.62 8.31 6.55
C ALA A 12 4.75 8.68 5.56
N LEU A 13 4.49 8.52 4.26
CA LEU A 13 5.19 9.26 3.21
C LEU A 13 4.26 10.36 2.69
N CYS A 14 4.81 11.52 2.36
CA CYS A 14 4.05 12.65 1.82
C CYS A 14 3.07 12.15 0.74
N MET A 15 1.79 12.55 0.79
CA MET A 15 0.74 12.07 -0.14
C MET A 15 1.14 12.24 -1.61
N ARG A 16 2.00 13.22 -1.90
CA ARG A 16 2.62 13.45 -3.21
C ARG A 16 3.60 12.35 -3.61
N GLY A 17 4.44 11.89 -2.68
CA GLY A 17 5.37 10.78 -2.88
C GLY A 17 4.64 9.45 -3.10
N ALA A 18 3.58 9.18 -2.33
CA ALA A 18 2.75 8.00 -2.56
C ALA A 18 2.13 8.00 -3.97
N ARG A 19 1.57 9.13 -4.43
CA ARG A 19 1.03 9.24 -5.80
C ARG A 19 2.09 9.03 -6.88
N ALA A 20 3.26 9.65 -6.71
CA ALA A 20 4.37 9.50 -7.65
C ALA A 20 4.87 8.04 -7.72
N TRP A 21 4.94 7.37 -6.57
CA TRP A 21 5.30 5.97 -6.48
C TRP A 21 4.30 5.08 -7.24
N PHE A 22 3.00 5.27 -7.02
CA PHE A 22 1.97 4.53 -7.77
C PHE A 22 2.14 4.68 -9.28
N ALA A 23 2.37 5.92 -9.75
CA ALA A 23 2.64 6.18 -11.17
C ALA A 23 3.93 5.51 -11.67
N ALA A 24 5.00 5.53 -10.89
CA ALA A 24 6.29 4.92 -11.26
C ALA A 24 6.21 3.39 -11.40
N HIS A 25 5.35 2.75 -10.60
CA HIS A 25 5.14 1.29 -10.65
C HIS A 25 3.97 0.87 -11.55
N GLY A 26 3.39 1.78 -12.33
CA GLY A 26 2.26 1.49 -13.23
C GLY A 26 0.96 1.12 -12.51
N LEU A 27 0.82 1.52 -11.25
CA LEU A 27 -0.36 1.26 -10.44
C LEU A 27 -1.34 2.44 -10.49
N ASP A 28 -2.63 2.13 -10.63
CA ASP A 28 -3.68 3.16 -10.64
C ASP A 28 -4.08 3.55 -9.21
N TRP A 29 -3.76 4.79 -8.82
CA TRP A 29 -4.13 5.36 -7.52
C TRP A 29 -5.64 5.40 -7.29
N SER A 30 -6.42 5.74 -8.30
CA SER A 30 -7.89 5.84 -8.19
C SER A 30 -8.52 4.47 -8.03
N ALA A 31 -8.04 3.46 -8.75
CA ALA A 31 -8.46 2.07 -8.58
C ALA A 31 -8.09 1.56 -7.18
N PHE A 32 -6.89 1.87 -6.69
CA PHE A 32 -6.45 1.53 -5.34
C PHE A 32 -7.30 2.16 -4.24
N VAL A 33 -7.70 3.43 -4.38
CA VAL A 33 -8.56 4.08 -3.37
C VAL A 33 -9.95 3.44 -3.31
N ARG A 34 -10.50 2.99 -4.44
CA ARG A 34 -11.83 2.36 -4.50
C ARG A 34 -11.82 0.89 -4.05
N ASN A 35 -10.86 0.11 -4.56
CA ASN A 35 -10.86 -1.36 -4.43
C ASN A 35 -9.74 -1.88 -3.53
N GLY A 36 -8.74 -1.08 -3.22
CA GLY A 36 -7.49 -1.52 -2.60
C GLY A 36 -6.59 -2.30 -3.56
N LEU A 37 -5.49 -2.82 -3.03
CA LEU A 37 -4.58 -3.73 -3.74
C LEU A 37 -4.37 -5.01 -2.93
N PRO A 38 -4.22 -6.17 -3.58
CA PRO A 38 -3.83 -7.39 -2.87
C PRO A 38 -2.48 -7.23 -2.19
N LEU A 39 -2.34 -7.74 -0.95
CA LEU A 39 -1.06 -7.71 -0.23
C LEU A 39 0.08 -8.35 -1.03
N ALA A 40 -0.19 -9.47 -1.71
CA ALA A 40 0.79 -10.15 -2.55
C ALA A 40 1.31 -9.28 -3.71
N THR A 41 0.47 -8.41 -4.28
CA THR A 41 0.89 -7.47 -5.33
C THR A 41 1.85 -6.42 -4.77
N VAL A 42 1.61 -5.96 -3.53
CA VAL A 42 2.49 -5.01 -2.86
C VAL A 42 3.80 -5.68 -2.43
N GLU A 43 3.75 -6.91 -1.90
CA GLU A 43 4.95 -7.68 -1.51
C GLU A 43 5.82 -8.06 -2.71
N GLY A 44 5.25 -8.13 -3.93
CA GLY A 44 6.01 -8.37 -5.16
C GLY A 44 6.80 -7.17 -5.66
N ILE A 45 6.62 -5.98 -5.07
CA ILE A 45 7.35 -4.78 -5.44
C ILE A 45 8.53 -4.61 -4.49
N ASP A 46 9.75 -4.75 -5.02
CA ASP A 46 11.00 -4.57 -4.27
C ASP A 46 11.29 -3.08 -4.04
N ASP A 47 10.52 -2.47 -3.14
CA ASP A 47 10.65 -1.07 -2.78
C ASP A 47 10.36 -0.84 -1.28
N ALA A 48 11.06 0.14 -0.69
CA ALA A 48 10.95 0.47 0.73
C ALA A 48 9.53 0.93 1.14
N PHE A 49 8.81 1.64 0.26
CA PHE A 49 7.43 2.03 0.50
C PHE A 49 6.50 0.82 0.50
N ALA A 50 6.63 -0.06 -0.50
CA ALA A 50 5.85 -1.30 -0.57
C ALA A 50 6.06 -2.17 0.67
N ALA A 51 7.31 -2.41 1.07
CA ALA A 51 7.64 -3.20 2.26
C ALA A 51 6.98 -2.63 3.53
N ARG A 52 7.05 -1.30 3.71
CA ARG A 52 6.49 -0.61 4.88
C ARG A 52 4.96 -0.66 4.91
N VAL A 53 4.30 -0.51 3.77
CA VAL A 53 2.84 -0.63 3.65
C VAL A 53 2.37 -2.08 3.85
N ALA A 54 3.08 -3.05 3.27
CA ALA A 54 2.81 -4.47 3.43
C ALA A 54 2.93 -4.91 4.90
N ALA A 55 3.96 -4.45 5.60
CA ALA A 55 4.14 -4.73 7.02
C ALA A 55 2.96 -4.22 7.88
N LEU A 56 2.48 -3.01 7.62
CA LEU A 56 1.32 -2.44 8.33
C LEU A 56 0.04 -3.24 8.07
N ALA A 57 -0.22 -3.62 6.82
CA ALA A 57 -1.36 -4.44 6.47
C ALA A 57 -1.28 -5.82 7.16
N ARG A 58 -0.10 -6.46 7.15
CA ARG A 58 0.14 -7.75 7.80
C ARG A 58 -0.06 -7.67 9.31
N GLN A 59 0.42 -6.60 9.93
CA GLN A 59 0.22 -6.34 11.36
C GLN A 59 -1.27 -6.20 11.68
N GLU A 60 -2.04 -5.49 10.84
CA GLU A 60 -3.49 -5.41 11.00
C GLU A 60 -4.18 -6.77 10.87
N ALA A 61 -3.77 -7.62 9.93
CA ALA A 61 -4.31 -8.99 9.80
C ALA A 61 -4.08 -9.80 11.07
N SER A 62 -2.85 -9.75 11.58
CA SER A 62 -2.45 -10.50 12.77
C SER A 62 -3.16 -10.00 14.04
N ARG A 63 -3.58 -8.73 14.06
CA ARG A 63 -4.28 -8.12 15.19
C ARG A 63 -5.77 -8.46 15.25
N GLY A 64 -6.30 -9.22 14.29
CA GLY A 64 -7.68 -9.69 14.32
C GLY A 64 -8.68 -8.55 14.23
N ARG A 65 -9.09 -8.22 13.00
CA ARG A 65 -10.38 -7.56 12.79
C ARG A 65 -11.43 -8.63 12.57
#